data_AF-A0A4Q3TMN7-F1
#
_entry.id   AF-A0A4Q3TMN7-F1
#
_cell.length_a   1.000
_cell.length_b   1.000
_cell.length_c   1.000
_cell.angle_alpha   90.00
_cell.angle_beta   90.00
_cell.angle_gamma   90.00
#
_symmetry.space_group_name_H-M   'P 1'
#
loop_
_entity.id
_entity.type
_entity.pdbx_description
1 polymer ?
#
loop_
_entity_poly.entity_id
_entity_poly.type
_entity_poly.pdbx_seq_one_letter_code
_entity_poly.pdbx_strand_id
1 'polypeptide(L)'
;MSYPIGVEIGGKKVMLKNEQEFVARYPEFMTDDIRKAIVETKYSDLFVNYKGVMFGSGQAWINGICKDDACKAFDVKLVTLQHGPE
;
A
#
# COMPACT_ATOMS: atom_id res chain seq x y z
N MET A 1 -6.33 -11.20 -4.26
CA MET A 1 -5.80 -10.49 -3.08
C MET A 1 -5.30 -11.53 -2.09
N SER A 2 -4.10 -11.40 -1.53
CA SER A 2 -3.58 -12.35 -0.53
C SER A 2 -3.67 -11.73 0.86
N TYR A 3 -4.27 -12.45 1.81
CA TYR A 3 -4.36 -12.06 3.21
C TYR A 3 -3.30 -12.81 4.04
N PRO A 4 -2.90 -12.28 5.22
CA PRO A 4 -3.32 -11.01 5.81
C PRO A 4 -2.71 -9.78 5.12
N ILE A 5 -3.37 -8.62 5.22
CA ILE A 5 -2.90 -7.32 4.71
C ILE A 5 -2.69 -6.36 5.87
N GLY A 6 -1.52 -5.73 5.92
CA GLY A 6 -1.23 -4.66 6.88
C GLY A 6 -1.69 -3.30 6.35
N VAL A 7 -2.51 -2.60 7.13
CA VAL A 7 -2.96 -1.23 6.86
C VAL A 7 -2.65 -0.33 8.05
N GLU A 8 -2.64 0.99 7.86
CA GLU A 8 -2.59 1.94 8.95
C GLU A 8 -3.99 2.50 9.25
N ILE A 9 -4.39 2.47 10.52
CA ILE A 9 -5.65 3.05 10.99
C ILE A 9 -5.33 3.83 12.26
N GLY A 10 -5.54 5.15 12.24
CA GLY A 10 -5.23 6.03 13.38
C GLY A 10 -3.77 5.95 13.84
N GLY A 11 -2.82 5.91 12.88
CA GLY A 11 -1.38 5.83 13.15
C GLY A 11 -0.89 4.47 13.66
N LYS A 12 -1.75 3.44 13.68
CA LYS A 12 -1.40 2.09 14.13
C LYS A 12 -1.51 1.10 12.99
N LYS A 13 -0.51 0.21 12.88
CA LYS A 13 -0.58 -0.93 11.96
C LYS A 13 -1.64 -1.91 12.44
N VAL A 14 -2.56 -2.26 11.55
CA VAL A 14 -3.59 -3.28 11.77
C VAL A 14 -3.51 -4.32 10.67
N MET A 15 -3.52 -5.60 11.06
CA MET A 15 -3.51 -6.73 10.14
C MET A 15 -4.93 -7.21 9.88
N LEU A 16 -5.40 -7.04 8.65
CA LEU A 16 -6.70 -7.52 8.16
C LEU A 16 -6.52 -8.95 7.67
N LYS A 17 -7.23 -9.91 8.27
CA LYS A 17 -6.98 -11.34 8.08
C LYS A 17 -7.71 -11.95 6.89
N ASN A 18 -8.75 -11.29 6.43
CA ASN A 18 -9.62 -11.80 5.38
C ASN A 18 -10.34 -10.65 4.67
N GLU A 19 -11.10 -10.99 3.64
CA GLU A 19 -11.85 -10.05 2.82
C GLU A 19 -12.98 -9.35 3.56
N GLN A 20 -13.64 -10.04 4.50
CA GLN A 20 -14.73 -9.47 5.28
C GLN A 20 -14.21 -8.32 6.15
N GLU A 21 -13.07 -8.51 6.83
CA GLU A 21 -12.40 -7.46 7.59
C GLU A 21 -11.93 -6.31 6.70
N PHE A 22 -11.45 -6.61 5.48
CA PHE A 22 -11.02 -5.59 4.54
C PHE A 22 -12.17 -4.68 4.09
N VAL A 23 -13.28 -5.27 3.66
CA VAL A 23 -14.45 -4.52 3.18
C VAL A 23 -15.07 -3.72 4.31
N ALA A 24 -15.23 -4.32 5.49
CA ALA A 24 -15.85 -3.68 6.65
C ALA A 24 -15.09 -2.43 7.13
N ARG A 25 -13.76 -2.44 6.98
CA ARG A 25 -12.87 -1.38 7.49
C ARG A 25 -12.30 -0.48 6.40
N TYR A 26 -12.70 -0.69 5.15
CA TYR A 26 -12.17 0.03 3.99
C TYR A 26 -12.12 1.56 4.18
N PRO A 27 -13.19 2.22 4.69
CA PRO A 27 -13.15 3.67 4.88
C PRO A 27 -12.16 4.14 5.96
N GLU A 28 -11.75 3.27 6.89
CA GLU A 28 -10.84 3.63 7.98
C GLU A 28 -9.38 3.78 7.53
N PHE A 29 -8.97 3.04 6.49
CA PHE A 29 -7.59 3.04 5.98
C PHE A 29 -7.45 3.53 4.54
N MET A 30 -8.55 3.60 3.78
CA MET A 30 -8.59 4.19 2.44
C MET A 30 -9.24 5.57 2.52
N THR A 31 -8.57 6.47 3.23
CA THR A 31 -8.98 7.85 3.44
C THR A 31 -8.85 8.66 2.14
N ASP A 32 -9.47 9.85 2.11
CA ASP A 32 -9.51 10.67 0.91
C ASP A 32 -8.12 11.14 0.44
N ASP A 33 -7.21 11.43 1.36
CA ASP A 33 -5.83 11.81 1.05
C ASP A 33 -5.08 10.66 0.36
N ILE A 34 -5.24 9.43 0.85
CA ILE A 34 -4.64 8.22 0.24
C ILE A 34 -5.24 7.97 -1.14
N ARG A 35 -6.57 8.07 -1.27
CA ARG A 35 -7.26 7.90 -2.56
C ARG A 35 -6.76 8.91 -3.59
N LYS A 36 -6.69 10.20 -3.22
CA LYS A 36 -6.20 11.26 -4.10
C LYS A 36 -4.73 11.03 -4.48
N ALA A 37 -3.88 10.67 -3.51
CA ALA A 37 -2.49 10.34 -3.78
C ALA A 37 -2.37 9.22 -4.83
N ILE A 38 -3.24 8.21 -4.84
CA ILE A 38 -3.21 7.15 -5.86
C ILE A 38 -3.77 7.62 -7.20
N VAL A 39 -4.95 8.26 -7.20
CA VAL A 39 -5.69 8.59 -8.43
C VAL A 39 -5.10 9.77 -9.19
N GLU A 40 -4.57 10.76 -8.47
CA GLU A 40 -4.08 12.01 -9.05
C GLU A 40 -2.58 11.96 -9.40
N THR A 41 -1.83 11.00 -8.85
CA THR A 41 -0.41 10.83 -9.19
C THR A 41 -0.28 10.43 -10.66
N LYS A 42 0.37 11.28 -11.45
CA LYS A 42 0.74 10.95 -12.83
C LYS A 42 1.96 10.04 -12.82
N TYR A 43 2.14 9.31 -13.92
CA TYR A 43 3.33 8.45 -14.08
C TYR A 43 4.66 9.22 -13.94
N SER A 44 4.71 10.46 -14.43
CA SER A 44 5.89 11.35 -14.29
C SER A 44 6.24 11.72 -12.86
N ASP A 45 5.25 11.63 -11.96
CA ASP A 45 5.35 12.10 -10.58
C ASP A 45 5.60 10.92 -9.62
N LEU A 46 5.63 9.68 -10.15
CA LEU A 46 5.97 8.50 -9.37
C LEU A 46 7.41 8.58 -8.89
N PHE A 47 7.61 8.40 -7.59
CA PHE A 47 8.93 8.22 -7.04
C PHE A 47 9.27 6.73 -7.06
N VAL A 48 10.27 6.36 -7.86
CA VAL A 48 10.70 4.97 -8.05
C VAL A 48 12.12 4.80 -7.56
N ASN A 49 12.34 3.86 -6.66
CA ASN A 49 13.68 3.48 -6.21
C ASN A 49 13.72 1.99 -5.82
N TYR A 50 14.85 1.56 -5.25
CA TYR A 50 15.05 0.16 -4.83
C TYR A 50 14.06 -0.34 -3.75
N LYS A 51 13.31 0.55 -3.09
CA LYS A 51 12.26 0.23 -2.11
C LYS A 51 10.89 0.05 -2.76
N GLY A 52 10.75 0.35 -4.05
CA GLY A 52 9.52 0.20 -4.82
C GLY A 52 9.07 1.50 -5.51
N VAL A 53 7.78 1.54 -5.81
CA VAL A 53 7.09 2.67 -6.45
C VAL A 53 6.21 3.34 -5.39
N MET A 54 6.43 4.63 -5.19
CA MET A 54 5.69 5.47 -4.25
C MET A 54 4.71 6.39 -5.00
N PHE A 55 3.50 6.48 -4.48
CA PHE A 55 2.46 7.40 -4.92
C PHE A 55 2.33 8.58 -3.94
N GLY A 56 2.04 9.76 -4.48
CA GLY A 56 1.99 11.00 -3.70
C GLY A 56 3.30 11.26 -2.95
N SER A 57 3.17 11.65 -1.68
CA SER A 57 4.26 11.95 -0.76
C SER A 57 4.57 10.80 0.21
N GLY A 58 4.19 9.57 -0.13
CA GLY A 58 4.41 8.38 0.70
C GLY A 58 3.15 7.65 1.16
N GLN A 59 1.97 8.11 0.73
CA GLN A 59 0.69 7.55 1.13
C GLN A 59 0.53 6.09 0.71
N ALA A 60 1.02 5.73 -0.48
CA ALA A 60 0.96 4.36 -0.97
C ALA A 60 2.29 3.91 -1.57
N TRP A 61 2.66 2.67 -1.27
CA TRP A 61 3.84 2.01 -1.83
C TRP A 61 3.49 0.66 -2.43
N ILE A 62 4.02 0.41 -3.63
CA ILE A 62 3.93 -0.88 -4.32
C ILE A 62 5.34 -1.45 -4.48
N ASN A 63 5.52 -2.72 -4.16
CA ASN A 63 6.80 -3.41 -4.36
C ASN A 63 6.60 -4.87 -4.79
N GLY A 64 7.62 -5.45 -5.42
CA GLY A 64 7.70 -6.88 -5.70
C GLY A 64 8.22 -7.62 -4.46
N ILE A 65 7.48 -8.63 -4.00
CA ILE A 65 7.91 -9.52 -2.92
C ILE A 65 8.33 -10.85 -3.53
N CYS A 66 9.62 -11.17 -3.41
CA CYS A 66 10.19 -12.44 -3.86
C CYS A 66 9.50 -13.61 -3.15
N LYS A 67 9.23 -14.68 -3.89
CA LYS A 67 8.66 -15.91 -3.31
C LYS A 67 9.68 -16.74 -2.53
N ASP A 68 10.94 -16.59 -2.88
CA ASP A 68 12.09 -17.26 -2.31
C ASP A 68 13.36 -16.41 -2.48
N ASP A 69 14.46 -16.85 -1.88
CA ASP A 69 15.76 -16.17 -1.93
C ASP A 69 16.35 -16.10 -3.35
N ALA A 70 15.94 -16.98 -4.26
CA ALA A 70 16.39 -16.94 -5.65
C ALA A 70 15.69 -15.83 -6.46
N CYS A 71 14.55 -15.32 -5.97
CA CYS A 71 13.76 -14.21 -6.53
C CYS A 71 13.52 -14.29 -8.05
N LYS A 72 13.37 -15.50 -8.60
CA LYS A 72 12.99 -15.68 -10.02
C LYS A 72 11.51 -15.40 -10.27
N ALA A 73 10.71 -15.44 -9.20
CA ALA A 73 9.30 -15.10 -9.21
C ALA A 73 9.00 -14.18 -8.02
N PHE A 74 8.18 -13.16 -8.28
CA PHE A 74 7.72 -12.22 -7.26
C PHE A 74 6.24 -11.91 -7.48
N ASP A 75 5.56 -11.56 -6.39
CA ASP A 75 4.21 -10.99 -6.47
C ASP A 75 4.30 -9.48 -6.25
N VAL A 76 3.62 -8.70 -7.09
CA VAL A 76 3.47 -7.26 -6.86
C VAL A 76 2.44 -7.05 -5.76
N LYS A 77 2.83 -6.35 -4.69
CA LYS A 77 1.97 -6.10 -3.52
C LYS A 77 1.97 -4.62 -3.16
N LEU A 78 0.82 -4.16 -2.67
CA LEU A 78 0.73 -2.94 -1.90
C LEU A 78 1.36 -3.20 -0.53
N VAL A 79 2.44 -2.51 -0.20
CA VAL A 79 3.23 -2.75 1.02
C VAL A 79 2.97 -1.69 2.09
N THR A 80 2.36 -0.57 1.73
CA THR A 80 2.06 0.52 2.65
C THR A 80 0.83 1.28 2.17
N LEU A 81 -0.07 1.57 3.12
CA LEU A 81 -1.11 2.59 3.06
C LEU A 81 -1.03 3.36 4.37
N GLN A 82 -0.74 4.66 4.28
CA GLN A 82 -0.56 5.53 5.44
C GLN A 82 -0.95 6.96 5.08
N HIS A 83 -1.14 7.79 6.10
CA HIS A 83 -1.27 9.22 5.86
C HIS A 83 0.03 9.82 5.30
N GLY A 84 -0.14 10.88 4.51
CA GLY A 84 1.00 11.68 4.07
C GLY A 84 1.69 12.35 5.26
N PRO A 85 2.96 12.78 5.11
CA PRO A 85 3.55 13.70 6.07
C PRO A 85 2.68 14.96 6.21
N GLU A 86 2.49 15.42 7.45
CA GLU A 86 1.91 16.76 7.73
C GLU A 86 2.81 17.88 7.20
#